data_AF-A0A1M6AYJ4-F1
#
_entry.id   AF-A0A1M6AYJ4-F1
#
_cell.length_a   1.000
_cell.length_b   1.000
_cell.length_c   1.000
_cell.angle_alpha   90.00
_cell.angle_beta   90.00
_cell.angle_gamma   90.00
#
_symmetry.space_group_name_H-M   'P 1'
#
loop_
_entity.id
_entity.type
_entity.pdbx_description
1 polymer ?
#
loop_
_entity_poly.entity_id
_entity_poly.type
_entity_poly.pdbx_seq_one_letter_code
_entity_poly.pdbx_strand_id
1 'polypeptide(L)' 'MATMTESQLRAGVIFGDNETAEFVYMPASELGVEHPICVYEYEAAREDMDLEEAIKTIRLRSLRPTSHPRLGKTSC' A
#
# COMPACT_ATOMS: atom_id res chain seq x y z
N MET A 1 13.04 11.59 -7.60
CA MET A 1 11.75 12.29 -7.72
C MET A 1 10.69 11.36 -7.16
N ALA A 2 10.01 11.75 -6.07
CA ALA A 2 8.93 10.96 -5.51
C ALA A 2 7.82 10.79 -6.55
N THR A 3 7.43 9.55 -6.83
CA THR A 3 6.30 9.29 -7.74
C THR A 3 4.99 9.57 -7.01
N MET A 4 3.91 9.92 -7.72
CA MET A 4 2.62 10.21 -7.07
C MET A 4 2.15 9.08 -6.13
N THR A 5 2.45 7.82 -6.49
CA THR A 5 2.19 6.62 -5.67
C THR A 5 2.93 6.66 -4.34
N GLU A 6 4.22 7.05 -4.36
CA GLU A 6 5.04 7.15 -3.15
C GLU A 6 4.45 8.16 -2.16
N SER A 7 4.12 9.36 -2.64
CA SER A 7 3.53 10.41 -1.81
C SER A 7 2.17 10.00 -1.24
N GLN A 8 1.37 9.25 -2.02
CA GLN A 8 0.08 8.72 -1.58
C GLN A 8 0.24 7.63 -0.51
N LEU A 9 1.16 6.68 -0.69
CA LEU A 9 1.48 5.67 0.32
C LEU A 9 1.96 6.32 1.62
N ARG A 10 2.85 7.31 1.54
CA ARG A 10 3.31 8.11 2.69
C ARG A 10 2.22 8.95 3.35
N ALA A 11 1.11 9.20 2.65
CA ALA A 11 -0.08 9.84 3.20
C ALA A 11 -1.08 8.83 3.79
N GLY A 12 -0.75 7.52 3.77
CA GLY A 12 -1.62 6.45 4.26
C GLY A 12 -2.69 5.99 3.27
N VAL A 13 -2.59 6.36 1.99
CA VAL A 13 -3.52 5.88 0.95
C VAL A 13 -3.31 4.40 0.71
N ILE A 14 -4.42 3.65 0.66
CA ILE A 14 -4.41 2.22 0.35
C ILE A 14 -4.61 2.01 -1.15
N PHE A 15 -3.71 1.25 -1.77
CA PHE A 15 -3.87 0.77 -3.13
C PHE A 15 -4.35 -0.66 -3.10
N GLY A 16 -5.16 -1.06 -4.08
CA GLY A 16 -5.59 -2.43 -4.16
C GLY A 16 -6.66 -2.67 -5.21
N ASP A 17 -7.12 -3.91 -5.24
CA ASP A 17 -8.20 -4.38 -6.07
C ASP A 17 -9.14 -5.25 -5.23
N ASN A 18 -10.42 -4.92 -5.25
CA ASN A 18 -11.44 -5.66 -4.52
C ASN A 18 -11.81 -6.98 -5.22
N GLU A 19 -11.56 -7.10 -6.53
CA GLU A 19 -11.84 -8.32 -7.28
C GLU A 19 -10.82 -9.42 -6.94
N THR A 20 -9.54 -9.06 -6.83
CA THR A 20 -8.46 -10.01 -6.47
C THR A 20 -8.17 -10.07 -4.97
N ALA A 21 -8.80 -9.19 -4.18
CA ALA A 21 -8.55 -9.02 -2.75
C ALA A 21 -7.06 -8.78 -2.43
N GLU A 22 -6.39 -8.04 -3.31
CA GLU A 22 -4.99 -7.63 -3.15
C GLU A 22 -4.91 -6.17 -2.72
N PHE A 23 -4.15 -5.88 -1.68
CA PHE A 23 -4.02 -4.53 -1.13
C PHE A 23 -2.57 -4.23 -0.77
N VAL A 24 -2.11 -3.03 -1.08
CA VAL A 24 -0.81 -2.48 -0.69
C VAL A 24 -1.05 -1.21 0.11
N TYR A 25 -0.51 -1.15 1.33
CA TYR A 25 -0.66 0.02 2.20
C TYR A 25 0.55 0.20 3.11
N MET A 26 0.80 1.45 3.52
CA MET A 26 1.78 1.75 4.56
C MET A 26 1.10 1.74 5.92
N PRO A 27 1.55 0.96 6.91
CA PRO A 27 1.02 1.01 8.27
C PRO A 27 1.17 2.41 8.88
N ALA A 28 0.23 2.82 9.74
CA ALA A 28 0.28 4.13 10.39
C ALA A 28 1.59 4.36 11.18
N SER A 29 2.16 3.30 11.75
CA SER A 29 3.44 3.34 12.48
C SER A 29 4.64 3.69 11.62
N GLU A 30 4.55 3.49 10.30
CA GLU A 30 5.64 3.71 9.34
C GLU A 30 5.54 5.09 8.65
N LEU A 31 4.48 5.85 8.93
CA LEU A 31 4.29 7.19 8.37
C LEU A 31 5.35 8.15 8.93
N GLY A 32 6.19 8.70 8.05
CA GLY A 32 7.25 9.66 8.42
C GLY A 32 8.58 9.02 8.81
N VAL A 33 8.71 7.70 8.69
CA VAL A 33 9.96 6.96 8.91
C VAL A 33 10.89 7.12 7.68
N GLU A 34 12.22 7.12 7.89
CA GLU A 34 13.21 7.23 6.80
C GLU A 34 13.14 6.05 5.82
N HIS A 35 13.01 4.84 6.38
CA HIS A 35 12.88 3.58 5.63
C HIS A 35 11.55 2.91 5.99
N PRO A 36 10.42 3.39 5.44
CA PRO A 36 9.12 2.87 5.80
C PRO A 36 8.89 1.50 5.17
N ILE A 37 8.26 0.62 5.93
CA ILE A 37 7.75 -0.67 5.45
C ILE A 37 6.31 -0.49 4.97
N CYS A 38 5.99 -1.14 3.86
CA CYS A 38 4.65 -1.31 3.33
C CYS A 38 4.20 -2.76 3.52
N VAL A 39 2.90 -2.96 3.61
CA VAL A 39 2.28 -4.28 3.71
C VAL A 39 1.56 -4.57 2.41
N TYR A 40 1.85 -5.73 1.84
CA TYR A 40 1.06 -6.32 0.76
C TYR A 40 0.22 -7.45 1.33
N GLU A 41 -1.09 -7.27 1.26
CA GLU A 41 -2.10 -8.21 1.69
C GLU A 41 -2.71 -8.85 0.44
N TYR A 42 -2.71 -10.18 0.38
CA TYR A 42 -3.35 -10.95 -0.68
C TYR A 42 -3.96 -12.21 -0.09
N GLU A 43 -5.16 -12.56 -0.54
CA GLU A 43 -5.93 -13.70 -0.03
C GLU A 43 -6.07 -13.72 1.50
N ALA A 44 -5.17 -14.44 2.19
CA ALA A 44 -5.10 -14.55 3.65
C ALA A 44 -3.68 -14.29 4.21
N ALA A 45 -2.75 -13.86 3.36
CA ALA A 45 -1.36 -13.59 3.72
C ALA A 45 -1.09 -12.09 3.75
N ARG A 46 -0.06 -11.72 4.52
CA ARG A 46 0.52 -10.39 4.54
C ARG A 46 2.02 -10.53 4.43
N GLU A 47 2.60 -9.78 3.52
CA GLU A 47 4.05 -9.69 3.35
C GLU A 47 4.50 -8.25 3.56
N ASP A 48 5.55 -8.11 4.37
CA ASP A 48 6.24 -6.85 4.57
C ASP A 48 7.18 -6.60 3.39
N MET A 49 7.11 -5.42 2.80
CA MET A 49 7.95 -5.00 1.68
C MET A 49 8.39 -3.56 1.85
N ASP A 50 9.55 -3.22 1.30
CA ASP A 50 9.98 -1.83 1.27
C ASP A 50 9.12 -0.99 0.29
N LEU A 51 9.26 0.32 0.41
CA LEU A 51 8.52 1.28 -0.41
C LEU A 51 8.76 1.11 -1.92
N GLU A 52 9.94 0.68 -2.34
CA GLU A 52 10.27 0.51 -3.76
C GLU A 52 9.55 -0.73 -4.33
N GLU A 53 9.61 -1.86 -3.62
CA GLU A 53 8.88 -3.08 -3.96
C GLU A 53 7.35 -2.86 -3.95
N ALA A 54 6.84 -2.05 -3.01
CA ALA A 54 5.42 -1.68 -2.98
C ALA A 54 4.99 -0.88 -4.23
N ILE A 55 5.77 0.14 -4.62
CA ILE A 55 5.49 0.94 -5.82
C ILE A 55 5.55 0.07 -7.08
N LYS A 56 6.54 -0.83 -7.15
CA LYS A 56 6.70 -1.78 -8.26
C LYS A 56 5.52 -2.74 -8.34
N THR A 57 5.07 -3.28 -7.21
CA THR A 57 3.90 -4.16 -7.11
C THR A 57 2.62 -3.45 -7.58
N ILE A 58 2.38 -2.23 -7.08
CA ILE A 58 1.24 -1.40 -7.50
C ILE A 58 1.25 -1.18 -9.02
N ARG A 59 2.42 -0.94 -9.63
CA ARG A 59 2.54 -0.76 -11.08
C ARG A 59 2.33 -2.05 -11.86
N LEU A 60 2.97 -3.14 -11.45
CA LEU A 60 2.87 -4.44 -12.11
C LEU A 60 1.44 -4.99 -12.10
N ARG A 61 0.77 -4.86 -10.96
CA ARG A 61 -0.62 -5.30 -10.76
C ARG A 61 -1.65 -4.24 -11.17
N SER A 62 -1.20 -3.05 -11.57
CA SER A 62 -2.07 -1.90 -11.91
C SER A 62 -3.07 -1.54 -10.80
N LEU A 63 -2.67 -1.69 -9.54
CA LEU A 63 -3.51 -1.42 -8.37
C LEU A 63 -3.88 0.06 -8.32
N ARG A 64 -5.10 0.34 -7.86
CA ARG A 64 -5.64 1.70 -7.79
C ARG A 64 -5.92 2.08 -6.33
N PRO A 65 -5.94 3.38 -6.00
CA PRO A 65 -6.43 3.82 -4.71
C PRO A 65 -7.83 3.24 -4.47
N THR A 66 -7.99 2.50 -3.38
CA THR A 66 -9.23 1.78 -3.08
C THR A 66 -9.58 1.89 -1.60
N SER A 67 -10.77 1.40 -1.24
CA SER A 67 -11.17 1.24 0.15
C SER A 67 -10.98 -0.22 0.55
N HIS A 68 -10.05 -0.46 1.46
CA HIS A 68 -9.86 -1.76 2.08
C HIS A 68 -11.11 -2.13 2.90
N PRO A 69 -11.61 -3.38 2.84
CA PRO A 69 -12.83 -3.79 3.55
C PRO A 69 -12.70 -3.67 5.09
N ARG A 70 -11.52 -3.96 5.63
CA ARG A 70 -11.20 -3.84 7.07
C ARG A 70 -10.72 -2.46 7.54
N LEU A 71 -9.83 -1.79 6.79
CA LEU A 71 -9.18 -0.54 7.21
C LEU A 71 -9.91 0.71 6.69
N GLY A 72 -10.74 0.60 5.66
CA GLY A 72 -11.36 1.74 5.00
C GLY A 72 -10.44 2.34 3.93
N LYS A 73 -10.48 3.66 3.74
CA LYS A 73 -9.76 4.36 2.65
C LYS A 73 -8.31 4.70 2.99
N THR A 74 -7.98 4.75 4.27
CA THR A 74 -6.67 5.12 4.79
C THR A 74 -6.23 4.13 5.85
N SER A 75 -4.92 3.96 6.01
CA SER A 75 -4.34 3.12 7.07
C SER A 75 -4.24 3.83 8.42
N CYS A 76 -4.56 5.13 8.49
CA CYS A 76 -4.63 5.97 9.69
C CYS A 76 -6.01 6.63 9.85
#